data_AF-A0A915V0L3-F1
#
_entry.id   AF-A0A915V0L3-F1
#
_cell.length_a   1.000
_cell.length_b   1.000
_cell.length_c   1.000
_cell.angle_alpha   90.00
_cell.angle_beta   90.00
_cell.angle_gamma   90.00
#
_symmetry.space_group_name_H-M   'P 1'
#
loop_
_entity.id
_entity.type
_entity.pdbx_description
1 polymer ?
#
loop_
_entity_poly.entity_id
_entity_poly.type
_entity_poly.pdbx_seq_one_letter_code
_entity_poly.pdbx_strand_id
1 'polypeptide(L)'
;MEVDYTRAPAEDYATARIEFRTPSGNKAMVEASTSWCFVGAGLRLTFEVLGPEYMLAINTLRGEGEIFFSRAVQGAAGEDLVEKQNAEQGLMPYLADEAHAYGYIAENRYFTECFLAGETPFCTLEYGARITELLMAAYLSAERGATVSLPCPELETFVPAVARGAWRG
;
A
#
# COMPACT_ATOMS: atom_id res chain seq x y z
N MET A 1 -22.79 12.59 -7.31
CA MET A 1 -23.41 11.30 -7.66
C MET A 1 -22.94 10.33 -6.60
N GLU A 2 -23.87 9.80 -5.81
CA GLU A 2 -23.56 8.91 -4.69
C GLU A 2 -23.45 7.46 -5.21
N VAL A 3 -22.40 6.73 -4.80
CA VAL A 3 -22.17 5.34 -5.23
C VAL A 3 -22.95 4.41 -4.31
N ASP A 4 -23.77 3.53 -4.90
CA ASP A 4 -24.52 2.51 -4.16
C ASP A 4 -23.75 1.19 -4.14
N TYR A 5 -23.04 0.92 -3.04
CA TYR A 5 -22.25 -0.30 -2.86
C TYR A 5 -23.09 -1.58 -2.75
N THR A 6 -24.42 -1.49 -2.60
CA THR A 6 -25.29 -2.67 -2.68
C THR A 6 -25.48 -3.15 -4.12
N ARG A 7 -25.20 -2.29 -5.11
CA ARG A 7 -25.34 -2.55 -6.54
C ARG A 7 -23.99 -2.57 -7.27
N ALA A 8 -23.00 -1.86 -6.73
CA ALA A 8 -21.62 -1.82 -7.21
C ALA A 8 -20.68 -2.14 -6.04
N PRO A 9 -20.59 -3.41 -5.62
CA PRO A 9 -19.74 -3.79 -4.50
C PRO A 9 -18.27 -3.48 -4.81
N ALA A 10 -17.51 -3.17 -3.76
CA ALA A 10 -16.07 -3.01 -3.79
C ALA A 10 -15.49 -3.58 -2.48
N GLU A 11 -14.33 -4.21 -2.56
CA GLU A 11 -13.56 -4.59 -1.37
C GLU A 11 -12.92 -3.35 -0.73
N ASP A 12 -13.04 -3.23 0.58
CA ASP A 12 -12.45 -2.16 1.39
C ASP A 12 -11.20 -2.63 2.16
N TYR A 13 -10.99 -3.94 2.24
CA TYR A 13 -9.81 -4.57 2.80
C TYR A 13 -9.46 -5.83 2.00
N ALA A 14 -8.19 -6.00 1.68
CA ALA A 14 -7.71 -7.22 1.02
C ALA A 14 -6.30 -7.58 1.50
N THR A 15 -6.01 -8.87 1.46
CA THR A 15 -4.65 -9.40 1.65
C THR A 15 -4.30 -10.36 0.52
N ALA A 16 -3.02 -10.40 0.17
CA ALA A 16 -2.49 -11.31 -0.82
C ALA A 16 -1.15 -11.85 -0.37
N ARG A 17 -0.88 -13.09 -0.74
CA ARG A 17 0.41 -13.76 -0.55
C ARG A 17 0.88 -14.30 -1.88
N ILE A 18 2.08 -13.90 -2.28
CA ILE A 18 2.67 -14.26 -3.58
C ILE A 18 4.02 -14.92 -3.33
N GLU A 19 4.16 -16.16 -3.81
CA GLU A 19 5.42 -16.90 -3.79
C GLU A 19 6.09 -16.85 -5.16
N PHE A 20 7.38 -16.55 -5.19
CA PHE A 20 8.18 -16.61 -6.41
C PHE A 20 9.56 -17.22 -6.14
N ARG A 21 10.25 -17.56 -7.23
CA ARG A 21 11.65 -17.98 -7.20
C ARG A 21 12.52 -16.86 -7.74
N THR A 22 13.56 -16.51 -6.99
CA THR A 22 14.58 -15.59 -7.47
C THR A 22 15.35 -16.22 -8.63
N PRO A 23 16.09 -15.42 -9.44
CA PRO A 23 16.98 -15.96 -10.47
C PRO A 23 18.03 -16.95 -9.92
N SER A 24 18.41 -16.82 -8.65
CA SER A 24 19.31 -17.74 -7.94
C SER A 24 18.63 -19.02 -7.41
N GLY A 25 17.33 -19.19 -7.63
CA GLY A 25 16.56 -20.38 -7.23
C GLY A 25 15.99 -20.33 -5.80
N ASN A 26 16.26 -19.26 -5.06
CA ASN A 26 15.73 -19.07 -3.70
C ASN A 26 14.23 -18.82 -3.74
N LYS A 27 13.50 -19.33 -2.75
CA LYS A 27 12.10 -18.95 -2.56
C LYS A 27 12.04 -17.56 -1.94
N ALA A 28 11.17 -16.72 -2.48
CA ALA A 28 10.84 -15.42 -1.94
C ALA A 28 9.31 -15.31 -1.79
N MET A 29 8.90 -14.54 -0.79
CA MET A 29 7.51 -14.35 -0.41
C MET A 29 7.22 -12.86 -0.36
N VAL A 30 6.09 -12.46 -0.92
CA VAL A 30 5.50 -11.13 -0.70
C VAL A 30 4.16 -11.31 -0.01
N GLU A 31 3.99 -10.60 1.09
CA GLU A 31 2.71 -10.45 1.78
C GLU A 31 2.28 -8.99 1.64
N ALA A 32 1.09 -8.78 1.09
CA ALA A 32 0.53 -7.47 0.86
C ALA A 32 -0.82 -7.35 1.56
N SER A 33 -1.09 -6.18 2.12
CA SER A 33 -2.41 -5.81 2.61
C SER A 33 -2.76 -4.40 2.14
N THR A 34 -4.03 -4.18 1.83
CA THR A 34 -4.58 -2.88 1.46
C THR A 34 -5.87 -2.65 2.22
N SER A 35 -6.15 -1.39 2.56
CA SER A 35 -7.33 -1.01 3.33
C SER A 35 -7.78 0.41 2.99
N TRP A 36 -9.04 0.55 2.60
CA TRP A 36 -9.75 1.81 2.42
C TRP A 36 -10.54 2.21 3.67
N CYS A 37 -10.73 1.27 4.61
CA CYS A 37 -11.33 1.52 5.91
C CYS A 37 -10.31 1.87 7.02
N PHE A 38 -9.05 2.12 6.65
CA PHE A 38 -8.03 2.58 7.60
C PHE A 38 -8.39 3.96 8.17
N VAL A 39 -8.52 4.04 9.50
CA VAL A 39 -8.74 5.29 10.24
C VAL A 39 -7.45 5.61 11.02
N GLY A 40 -6.68 6.57 10.51
CA GLY A 40 -5.43 7.02 11.10
C GLY A 40 -4.96 8.34 10.49
N ALA A 41 -3.82 8.83 10.94
CA ALA A 41 -3.30 10.12 10.48
C ALA A 41 -2.67 9.99 9.08
N GLY A 42 -3.45 10.23 8.03
CA GLY A 42 -2.97 10.27 6.64
C GLY A 42 -2.86 8.91 5.94
N LEU A 43 -2.19 8.89 4.79
CA LEU A 43 -1.98 7.69 3.96
C LEU A 43 -0.81 6.86 4.50
N ARG A 44 -1.09 5.59 4.82
CA ARG A 44 -0.08 4.64 5.30
C ARG A 44 0.45 3.78 4.17
N LEU A 45 1.71 3.98 3.81
CA LEU A 45 2.51 3.06 3.02
C LEU A 45 3.60 2.48 3.93
N THR A 46 3.68 1.16 3.98
CA THR A 46 4.69 0.45 4.78
C THR A 46 5.25 -0.70 3.95
N PHE A 47 6.57 -0.78 3.91
CA PHE A 47 7.30 -1.81 3.17
C PHE A 47 8.39 -2.37 4.07
N GLU A 48 8.50 -3.69 4.11
CA GLU A 48 9.56 -4.39 4.81
C GLU A 48 10.18 -5.41 3.87
N VAL A 49 11.51 -5.46 3.84
CA VAL A 49 12.27 -6.47 3.11
C VAL A 49 13.21 -7.14 4.09
N LEU A 50 13.06 -8.45 4.23
CA LEU A 50 13.84 -9.25 5.16
C LEU A 50 14.74 -10.20 4.37
N GLY A 51 16.04 -10.03 4.53
CA GLY A 51 17.07 -10.92 4.02
C GLY A 51 17.80 -11.64 5.15
N PRO A 52 18.63 -12.65 4.83
CA PRO A 52 19.38 -13.41 5.84
C PRO A 52 20.29 -12.55 6.74
N GLU A 53 20.78 -11.43 6.21
CA GLU A 53 21.75 -10.55 6.89
C GLU A 53 21.36 -9.06 6.82
N TYR A 54 20.13 -8.75 6.39
CA TYR A 54 19.68 -7.37 6.27
C TYR A 54 18.16 -7.23 6.46
N MET A 55 17.76 -6.05 6.88
CA MET A 55 16.37 -5.59 6.90
C MET A 55 16.31 -4.20 6.28
N LEU A 56 15.33 -3.98 5.43
CA LEU A 56 14.86 -2.65 5.05
C LEU A 56 13.45 -2.47 5.61
N ALA A 57 13.17 -1.30 6.20
CA ALA A 57 11.83 -0.91 6.61
C ALA A 57 11.56 0.54 6.19
N ILE A 58 10.43 0.77 5.54
CA ILE A 58 9.95 2.08 5.10
C ILE A 58 8.55 2.27 5.67
N ASN A 59 8.29 3.44 6.27
CA ASN A 59 6.98 3.78 6.83
C ASN A 59 6.69 5.26 6.63
N THR A 60 5.70 5.59 5.78
CA THR A 60 5.37 6.98 5.45
C THR A 60 4.55 7.69 6.53
N LEU A 61 3.97 6.98 7.50
CA LEU A 61 3.36 7.63 8.67
C LEU A 61 4.40 8.21 9.61
N ARG A 62 5.63 7.68 9.57
CA ARG A 62 6.78 8.27 10.27
C ARG A 62 7.45 9.26 9.31
N GLY A 63 6.73 10.34 9.04
CA GLY A 63 7.21 11.44 8.20
C GLY A 63 8.47 12.10 8.76
N GLU A 64 8.95 13.13 8.07
CA GLU A 64 10.18 13.86 8.45
C GLU A 64 10.04 14.58 9.81
N GLY A 65 8.82 14.85 10.24
CA GLY A 65 8.52 15.42 11.54
C GLY A 65 7.07 15.21 11.94
N GLU A 66 6.76 15.57 13.18
CA GLU A 66 5.42 15.51 13.75
C GLU A 66 5.10 16.86 14.39
N ILE A 67 3.87 17.31 14.24
CA ILE A 67 3.36 18.51 14.91
C ILE A 67 2.45 18.04 16.03
N PHE A 68 2.89 18.29 17.26
CA PHE A 68 2.02 18.16 18.42
C PHE A 68 1.25 19.45 18.59
N PHE A 69 -0.03 19.24 18.64
CA PHE A 69 -1.00 20.21 19.03
C PHE A 69 -1.12 20.03 20.60
N SER A 70 -1.35 21.06 21.48
CA SER A 70 -2.02 20.93 22.81
C SER A 70 -3.34 21.72 22.93
N ARG A 71 -4.35 21.23 23.69
CA ARG A 71 -5.47 22.07 24.16
C ARG A 71 -4.95 23.08 25.19
N ALA A 72 -5.62 24.23 25.32
CA ALA A 72 -5.25 25.29 26.24
C ALA A 72 -5.45 24.88 27.71
N VAL A 73 -4.51 24.11 28.27
CA VAL A 73 -4.54 23.59 29.65
C VAL A 73 -4.47 24.73 30.68
N GLN A 74 -5.33 24.73 31.71
CA GLN A 74 -5.24 25.61 32.88
C GLN A 74 -5.33 24.78 34.18
N GLY A 75 -4.38 24.94 35.13
CA GLY A 75 -4.31 24.20 36.40
C GLY A 75 -3.37 24.82 37.46
N ALA A 76 -3.60 24.55 38.76
CA ALA A 76 -2.87 25.13 39.90
C ALA A 76 -1.67 24.28 40.35
N ALA A 77 -0.58 24.94 40.77
CA ALA A 77 0.72 24.32 41.01
C ALA A 77 0.72 23.25 42.11
N GLY A 78 0.91 21.98 41.71
CA GLY A 78 1.09 20.84 42.61
C GLY A 78 0.28 19.58 42.28
N GLU A 79 -0.81 19.67 41.49
CA GLU A 79 -1.65 18.51 41.10
C GLU A 79 -1.29 17.86 39.75
N ASP A 80 -0.39 18.48 38.97
CA ASP A 80 -0.02 18.07 37.60
C ASP A 80 1.13 17.06 37.50
N LEU A 81 1.63 16.53 38.62
CA LEU A 81 3.02 16.08 38.73
C LEU A 81 3.34 14.60 38.35
N VAL A 82 2.45 13.81 37.72
CA VAL A 82 2.82 12.42 37.29
C VAL A 82 2.41 12.03 35.86
N GLU A 83 1.16 12.10 35.45
CA GLU A 83 0.71 11.15 34.40
C GLU A 83 -0.28 11.66 33.35
N LYS A 84 -0.66 12.95 33.33
CA LYS A 84 -1.53 13.50 32.28
C LYS A 84 -0.71 13.73 31.00
N GLN A 85 -0.19 12.59 30.54
CA GLN A 85 1.02 12.26 29.78
C GLN A 85 0.80 12.14 28.26
N ASN A 86 -0.43 12.07 27.76
CA ASN A 86 -0.77 12.08 26.32
C ASN A 86 -1.89 13.09 25.99
N ALA A 87 -2.30 13.90 26.97
CA ALA A 87 -3.40 14.84 26.84
C ALA A 87 -2.78 16.23 26.70
N GLU A 88 -3.01 16.98 25.64
CA GLU A 88 -4.36 17.34 25.26
C GLU A 88 -4.57 17.57 23.73
N GLN A 89 -3.81 16.92 22.84
CA GLN A 89 -3.98 16.91 21.37
C GLN A 89 -3.17 15.74 20.73
N GLY A 90 -3.40 15.43 19.45
CA GLY A 90 -2.72 14.36 18.72
C GLY A 90 -1.44 14.83 18.00
N LEU A 91 -0.51 13.91 17.76
CA LEU A 91 0.63 14.09 16.85
C LEU A 91 0.12 13.95 15.41
N MET A 92 0.21 15.03 14.63
CA MET A 92 -0.04 14.99 13.20
C MET A 92 1.29 14.80 12.47
N PRO A 93 1.48 13.71 11.69
CA PRO A 93 2.67 13.57 10.87
C PRO A 93 2.69 14.67 9.83
N TYR A 94 3.86 15.23 9.59
CA TYR A 94 4.10 16.27 8.59
C TYR A 94 4.97 15.71 7.46
N LEU A 95 4.55 15.98 6.22
CA LEU A 95 5.27 15.63 5.01
C LEU A 95 5.66 16.92 4.30
N ALA A 96 6.95 17.22 4.24
CA ALA A 96 7.44 18.50 3.70
C ALA A 96 7.21 18.64 2.20
N ASP A 97 7.44 17.55 1.46
CA ASP A 97 7.23 17.46 0.01
C ASP A 97 6.65 16.09 -0.32
N GLU A 98 5.33 16.05 -0.50
CA GLU A 98 4.60 14.82 -0.85
C GLU A 98 5.06 14.23 -2.18
N ALA A 99 5.29 15.08 -3.19
CA ALA A 99 5.64 14.61 -4.52
C ALA A 99 7.05 14.01 -4.58
N HIS A 100 7.96 14.54 -3.77
CA HIS A 100 9.28 13.95 -3.56
C HIS A 100 9.18 12.66 -2.75
N ALA A 101 8.51 12.69 -1.60
CA ALA A 101 8.46 11.55 -0.67
C ALA A 101 7.77 10.31 -1.26
N TYR A 102 6.77 10.50 -2.11
CA TYR A 102 6.11 9.41 -2.85
C TYR A 102 6.78 9.08 -4.20
N GLY A 103 7.90 9.73 -4.53
CA GLY A 103 8.76 9.34 -5.64
C GLY A 103 8.35 9.85 -7.01
N TYR A 104 7.24 10.59 -7.16
CA TYR A 104 6.74 11.07 -8.46
C TYR A 104 7.78 11.89 -9.21
N ILE A 105 8.54 12.73 -8.51
CA ILE A 105 9.58 13.57 -9.13
C ILE A 105 10.70 12.71 -9.72
N ALA A 106 11.12 11.66 -8.99
CA ALA A 106 12.18 10.76 -9.42
C ALA A 106 11.73 9.89 -10.59
N GLU A 107 10.52 9.32 -10.51
CA GLU A 107 9.94 8.48 -11.57
C GLU A 107 9.75 9.27 -12.88
N ASN A 108 9.13 10.46 -12.82
CA ASN A 108 8.91 11.28 -14.01
C ASN A 108 10.22 11.73 -14.66
N ARG A 109 11.23 12.07 -13.86
CA ARG A 109 12.56 12.42 -14.35
C ARG A 109 13.22 11.23 -15.03
N TYR A 110 13.25 10.07 -14.37
CA TYR A 110 13.82 8.84 -14.93
C TYR A 110 13.17 8.46 -16.26
N PHE A 111 11.84 8.51 -16.33
CA PHE A 111 11.12 8.23 -17.56
C PHE A 111 11.49 9.20 -18.68
N THR A 112 11.58 10.50 -18.37
CA THR A 112 11.98 11.54 -19.34
C THR A 112 13.41 11.32 -19.83
N GLU A 113 14.33 10.94 -18.94
CA GLU A 113 15.72 10.64 -19.29
C GLU A 113 15.82 9.43 -20.21
N CYS A 114 15.14 8.32 -19.90
CA CYS A 114 15.06 7.15 -20.79
C CYS A 114 14.48 7.53 -22.15
N PHE A 115 13.41 8.33 -22.18
CA PHE A 115 12.80 8.79 -23.43
C PHE A 115 13.77 9.60 -24.28
N LEU A 116 14.50 10.55 -23.69
CA LEU A 116 15.50 11.37 -24.40
C LEU A 116 16.69 10.54 -24.90
N ALA A 117 17.09 9.50 -24.16
CA ALA A 117 18.16 8.59 -24.53
C ALA A 117 17.74 7.51 -25.54
N GLY A 118 16.44 7.32 -25.78
CA GLY A 118 15.92 6.20 -26.57
C GLY A 118 16.08 4.84 -25.86
N GLU A 119 16.16 4.84 -24.53
CA GLU A 119 16.28 3.64 -23.70
C GLU A 119 14.91 3.17 -23.20
N THR A 120 14.78 1.86 -22.96
CA THR A 120 13.55 1.30 -22.38
C THR A 120 13.59 1.48 -20.86
N PRO A 121 12.58 2.15 -20.25
CA PRO A 121 12.52 2.30 -18.80
C PRO A 121 12.22 0.97 -18.12
N PHE A 122 12.56 0.86 -16.84
CA PHE A 122 12.27 -0.33 -16.03
C PHE A 122 10.77 -0.69 -16.02
N CYS A 123 9.90 0.30 -15.76
CA CYS A 123 8.45 0.13 -15.80
C CYS A 123 7.94 0.27 -17.24
N THR A 124 7.74 -0.87 -17.91
CA THR A 124 7.13 -0.92 -19.25
C THR A 124 5.64 -1.29 -19.18
N LEU A 125 4.94 -1.22 -20.31
CA LEU A 125 3.57 -1.74 -20.41
C LEU A 125 3.51 -3.24 -20.13
N GLU A 126 4.52 -4.01 -20.57
CA GLU A 126 4.61 -5.43 -20.27
C GLU A 126 4.79 -5.68 -18.77
N TYR A 127 5.62 -4.88 -18.10
CA TYR A 127 5.76 -4.93 -16.65
C TYR A 127 4.41 -4.68 -15.96
N GLY A 128 3.69 -3.63 -16.39
CA GLY A 128 2.33 -3.34 -15.91
C GLY A 128 1.37 -4.51 -16.09
N ALA A 129 1.38 -5.16 -17.26
CA ALA A 129 0.53 -6.33 -17.54
C ALA A 129 0.84 -7.51 -16.60
N ARG A 130 2.11 -7.73 -16.23
CA ARG A 130 2.50 -8.76 -15.25
C ARG A 130 2.00 -8.45 -13.85
N ILE A 131 2.03 -7.17 -13.44
CA ILE A 131 1.43 -6.76 -12.16
C ILE A 131 -0.08 -6.98 -12.18
N THR A 132 -0.76 -6.65 -13.28
CA THR A 132 -2.20 -6.93 -13.44
C THR A 132 -2.50 -8.43 -13.39
N GLU A 133 -1.69 -9.28 -14.01
CA GLU A 133 -1.83 -10.74 -13.94
C GLU A 133 -1.80 -11.25 -12.49
N LEU A 134 -0.88 -10.75 -11.66
CA LEU A 134 -0.81 -11.06 -10.23
C LEU A 134 -2.05 -10.61 -9.46
N LEU A 135 -2.56 -9.40 -9.74
CA LEU A 135 -3.79 -8.88 -9.12
C LEU A 135 -5.01 -9.74 -9.49
N MET A 136 -5.15 -10.10 -10.76
CA MET A 136 -6.24 -10.96 -11.24
C MET A 136 -6.15 -12.36 -10.64
N ALA A 137 -4.94 -12.91 -10.50
CA ALA A 137 -4.70 -14.17 -9.81
C ALA A 137 -5.10 -14.10 -8.32
N ALA A 138 -4.88 -12.97 -7.65
CA ALA A 138 -5.30 -12.77 -6.27
C ALA A 138 -6.84 -12.77 -6.14
N TYR A 139 -7.57 -12.08 -7.03
CA TYR A 139 -9.04 -12.17 -7.05
C TYR A 139 -9.53 -13.59 -7.33
N LEU A 140 -8.94 -14.28 -8.30
CA LEU A 140 -9.29 -15.67 -8.62
C LEU A 140 -9.01 -16.60 -7.43
N SER A 141 -7.89 -16.40 -6.74
CA SER A 141 -7.53 -17.13 -5.52
C SER A 141 -8.54 -16.89 -4.39
N ALA A 142 -9.00 -15.64 -4.22
CA ALA A 142 -10.00 -15.28 -3.22
C ALA A 142 -11.36 -15.94 -3.51
N GLU A 143 -11.82 -15.94 -4.76
CA GLU A 143 -13.07 -16.60 -5.16
C GLU A 143 -13.02 -18.13 -5.04
N ARG A 144 -11.83 -18.73 -5.21
CA ARG A 144 -11.63 -20.18 -5.10
C ARG A 144 -11.36 -20.67 -3.68
N GLY A 145 -10.84 -19.80 -2.82
CA GLY A 145 -10.24 -20.18 -1.54
C GLY A 145 -9.01 -21.08 -1.70
N ALA A 146 -8.25 -20.96 -2.80
CA ALA A 146 -7.11 -21.82 -3.10
C ALA A 146 -6.03 -21.08 -3.90
N THR A 147 -4.78 -21.50 -3.72
CA THR A 147 -3.62 -20.94 -4.43
C THR A 147 -3.77 -21.09 -5.95
N VAL A 148 -3.52 -20.00 -6.68
CA VAL A 148 -3.44 -19.98 -8.15
C VAL A 148 -1.98 -20.03 -8.57
N SER A 149 -1.60 -21.05 -9.34
CA SER A 149 -0.27 -21.14 -9.95
C SER A 149 -0.23 -20.36 -11.26
N LEU A 150 0.87 -19.65 -11.50
CA LEU A 150 1.13 -18.95 -12.76
C LEU A 150 2.14 -19.70 -13.63
N PRO A 151 1.99 -19.68 -14.97
CA PRO A 151 0.94 -18.99 -15.72
C PRO A 151 -0.44 -19.66 -15.58
N CYS A 152 -1.51 -18.87 -15.64
CA CYS A 152 -2.89 -19.35 -15.52
C CYS A 152 -3.73 -18.87 -16.72
N PRO A 153 -3.93 -19.71 -17.77
CA PRO A 153 -4.62 -19.30 -18.99
C PRO A 153 -6.06 -18.80 -18.80
N GLU A 154 -6.72 -19.18 -17.70
CA GLU A 154 -8.06 -18.72 -17.37
C GLU A 154 -8.13 -17.21 -17.08
N LEU A 155 -7.02 -16.61 -16.64
CA LEU A 155 -6.96 -15.18 -16.33
C LEU A 155 -7.24 -14.29 -17.55
N GLU A 156 -7.02 -14.78 -18.77
CA GLU A 156 -7.29 -14.06 -20.03
C GLU A 156 -8.76 -13.66 -20.19
N THR A 157 -9.69 -14.41 -19.59
CA THR A 157 -11.14 -14.16 -19.70
C THR A 157 -11.81 -14.00 -18.35
N PHE A 158 -11.05 -14.09 -17.27
CA PHE A 158 -11.56 -13.99 -15.91
C PHE A 158 -11.99 -12.56 -15.60
N VAL A 159 -13.22 -12.42 -15.09
CA VAL A 159 -13.75 -11.16 -14.57
C VAL A 159 -14.15 -11.39 -13.11
N PRO A 160 -13.52 -10.70 -12.14
CA PRO A 160 -13.81 -10.86 -10.73
C PRO A 160 -15.30 -10.67 -10.40
N ALA A 161 -15.81 -11.41 -9.42
CA ALA A 161 -17.16 -11.29 -8.90
C ALA A 161 -17.49 -9.87 -8.47
N VAL A 162 -16.53 -9.14 -7.89
CA VAL A 162 -16.69 -7.73 -7.52
C VAL A 162 -16.94 -6.85 -8.74
N ALA A 163 -16.14 -7.00 -9.80
CA ALA A 163 -16.31 -6.27 -11.07
C ALA A 163 -17.61 -6.65 -11.80
N ARG A 164 -18.12 -7.87 -11.60
CA ARG A 164 -19.43 -8.32 -12.11
C ARG A 164 -20.62 -7.86 -11.25
N GLY A 165 -20.39 -7.25 -10.10
CA GLY A 165 -21.44 -6.92 -9.12
C GLY A 165 -22.06 -8.13 -8.42
N ALA A 166 -21.38 -9.28 -8.45
CA ALA A 166 -21.84 -10.54 -7.87
C ALA A 166 -21.24 -10.83 -6.48
N TRP A 167 -20.31 -9.99 -6.01
CA TRP A 167 -19.71 -10.11 -4.68
C TRP A 167 -20.73 -9.82 -3.57
N ARG A 168 -20.79 -10.66 -2.54
CA ARG A 168 -21.77 -10.54 -1.45
C ARG A 168 -21.18 -10.38 -0.04
N GLY A 169 -19.86 -10.28 0.08
CA GLY A 169 -19.16 -10.28 1.37
C GLY A 169 -19.03 -11.67 1.96
#